data_AF-A0A2S9FMS7-F1
#
_entry.id   AF-A0A2S9FMS7-F1
#
_cell.length_a   1.000
_cell.length_b   1.000
_cell.length_c   1.000
_cell.angle_alpha   90.00
_cell.angle_beta   90.00
_cell.angle_gamma   90.00
#
_symmetry.space_group_name_H-M   'P 1'
#
loop_
_entity.id
_entity.type
_entity.pdbx_description
1 polymer ?
#
loop_
_entity_poly.entity_id
_entity_poly.type
_entity_poly.pdbx_seq_one_letter_code
_entity_poly.pdbx_strand_id
1 'polypeptide(L)'
;VRVDQSPIGRTPRSNPATYTGVFDKIRTLFAATTEAKVRGYQPGRFSFNVKGGRCEACSGDGTIKIEMNFLPDVYVPCEVCQGARYNRETLEVHYKGKTIAEVLDMSIEEASEFFAPITSIHRYLNTLVDVGLGY
;
A
#
# COMPACT_ATOMS: atom_id res chain seq x y z
N VAL A 1 20.19 19.00 -5.58
CA VAL A 1 18.92 18.39 -5.10
C VAL A 1 18.20 19.44 -4.28
N ARG A 2 16.97 19.82 -4.66
CA ARG A 2 16.16 20.77 -3.89
C ARG A 2 15.13 19.94 -3.12
N VAL A 3 15.12 20.07 -1.80
CA VAL A 3 14.13 19.45 -0.92
C VAL A 3 13.22 20.58 -0.44
N ASP A 4 11.91 20.42 -0.59
CA ASP A 4 10.91 21.38 -0.14
C ASP A 4 9.78 20.67 0.62
N GLN A 5 8.83 21.46 1.13
CA GLN A 5 7.66 20.96 1.87
C GLN A 5 6.42 20.82 0.98
N SER A 6 6.57 20.77 -0.34
CA SER A 6 5.42 20.52 -1.20
C SER A 6 4.88 19.10 -0.98
N PRO A 7 3.55 18.89 -1.10
CA PRO A 7 2.97 17.57 -0.90
C PRO A 7 3.56 16.53 -1.86
N ILE A 8 3.84 15.33 -1.35
CA ILE A 8 4.33 14.17 -2.12
C ILE A 8 3.38 13.81 -3.27
N GLY A 9 2.08 14.00 -3.06
CA GLY A 9 1.06 13.87 -4.09
C GLY A 9 -0.25 14.51 -3.67
N ARG A 10 -1.19 14.62 -4.61
CA ARG A 10 -2.49 15.26 -4.42
C ARG A 10 -3.65 14.27 -4.26
N THR A 11 -3.36 12.98 -4.21
CA THR A 11 -4.36 11.90 -4.16
C THR A 11 -4.02 10.88 -3.08
N PRO A 12 -5.01 10.16 -2.53
CA PRO A 12 -4.79 9.09 -1.53
C PRO A 12 -3.90 7.92 -2.01
N ARG A 13 -3.60 7.87 -3.31
CA ARG A 13 -2.71 6.88 -3.93
C ARG A 13 -1.24 7.17 -3.71
N SER A 14 -0.90 8.42 -3.38
CA SER A 14 0.47 8.83 -3.08
C SER A 14 0.72 8.65 -1.59
N ASN A 15 1.56 7.67 -1.26
CA ASN A 15 1.97 7.37 0.11
C ASN A 15 3.50 7.13 0.16
N PRO A 16 4.12 7.07 1.36
CA PRO A 16 5.56 6.89 1.48
C PRO A 16 6.10 5.66 0.73
N ALA A 17 5.34 4.56 0.72
CA ALA A 17 5.75 3.33 0.05
C ALA A 17 5.80 3.48 -1.49
N THR A 18 4.83 4.18 -2.08
CA THR A 18 4.81 4.48 -3.52
C THR A 18 5.84 5.53 -3.92
N TYR A 19 6.03 6.57 -3.10
CA TYR A 19 6.97 7.65 -3.41
C TYR A 19 8.43 7.19 -3.38
N THR A 20 8.78 6.36 -2.40
CA THR A 20 10.12 5.77 -2.32
C THR A 20 10.35 4.65 -3.33
N GLY A 21 9.29 4.11 -3.94
CA GLY A 21 9.34 2.96 -4.85
C GLY A 21 9.51 1.61 -4.13
N VAL A 22 9.53 1.57 -2.80
CA VAL A 22 9.63 0.31 -2.03
C VAL A 22 8.42 -0.59 -2.27
N PHE A 23 7.26 0.00 -2.57
CA PHE A 23 6.04 -0.76 -2.81
C PHE A 23 6.13 -1.72 -4.00
N ASP A 24 6.89 -1.39 -5.04
CA ASP A 24 7.09 -2.28 -6.19
C ASP A 24 7.81 -3.58 -5.80
N LYS A 25 8.75 -3.48 -4.86
CA LYS A 25 9.48 -4.63 -4.31
C LYS A 25 8.55 -5.49 -3.45
N ILE A 26 7.71 -4.87 -2.62
CA ILE A 26 6.70 -5.55 -1.83
C ILE A 26 5.71 -6.30 -2.75
N ARG A 27 5.19 -5.66 -3.79
CA ARG A 27 4.29 -6.32 -4.77
C ARG A 27 4.94 -7.52 -5.46
N THR A 28 6.23 -7.39 -5.79
CA THR A 28 7.01 -8.48 -6.40
C THR A 28 7.18 -9.65 -5.44
N LEU A 29 7.43 -9.37 -4.16
CA LEU A 29 7.50 -10.37 -3.11
C LEU A 29 6.18 -11.13 -2.93
N PHE A 30 5.05 -10.41 -2.86
CA PHE A 30 3.73 -11.03 -2.75
C PHE A 30 3.40 -11.93 -3.95
N ALA A 31 3.76 -11.51 -5.16
CA ALA A 31 3.61 -12.34 -6.36
C ALA A 31 4.50 -13.60 -6.36
N ALA A 32 5.57 -13.62 -5.56
CA ALA A 32 6.47 -14.76 -5.45
C ALA A 32 5.99 -15.85 -4.47
N THR A 33 4.94 -15.56 -3.67
CA THR A 33 4.32 -16.52 -2.73
C THR A 33 3.73 -17.72 -3.47
N THR A 34 3.60 -18.85 -2.77
CA THR A 34 3.07 -20.10 -3.35
C THR A 34 1.63 -19.91 -3.79
N GLU A 35 0.81 -19.27 -2.96
CA GLU A 35 -0.60 -18.98 -3.21
C GLU A 35 -0.77 -18.08 -4.44
N ALA A 36 0.04 -17.03 -4.55
CA ALA A 36 0.03 -16.17 -5.73
C ALA A 36 0.43 -16.92 -7.00
N LYS A 37 1.49 -17.74 -6.94
CA LYS A 37 1.96 -18.53 -8.08
C LYS A 37 0.91 -19.51 -8.58
N VAL A 38 0.28 -20.25 -7.67
CA VAL A 38 -0.80 -21.22 -8.02
C VAL A 38 -1.97 -20.51 -8.69
N ARG A 39 -2.31 -19.29 -8.26
CA ARG A 39 -3.40 -18.48 -8.84
C ARG A 39 -2.98 -17.66 -10.06
N GLY A 40 -1.71 -17.73 -10.47
CA GLY A 40 -1.16 -16.94 -11.59
C GLY A 40 -1.08 -15.43 -11.31
N TYR A 41 -1.12 -15.01 -10.04
CA TYR A 41 -1.11 -13.60 -9.67
C TYR A 41 0.27 -12.98 -9.89
N GLN A 42 0.28 -11.94 -10.73
CA GLN A 42 1.47 -11.12 -11.02
C GLN A 42 1.54 -9.91 -10.06
N PRO A 43 2.68 -9.18 -10.01
CA PRO A 43 2.80 -7.98 -9.16
C PRO A 43 1.71 -6.93 -9.41
N GLY A 44 1.10 -6.92 -10.60
CA GLY A 44 -0.05 -6.06 -10.93
C GLY A 44 -1.29 -6.37 -10.09
N ARG A 45 -1.54 -7.62 -9.70
CA ARG A 45 -2.65 -8.00 -8.81
C ARG A 45 -2.55 -7.27 -7.47
N PHE A 46 -1.33 -7.10 -6.99
CA PHE A 46 -1.01 -6.48 -5.71
C PHE A 46 -0.90 -4.95 -5.78
N SER A 47 -1.24 -4.33 -6.90
CA SER A 47 -1.26 -2.87 -7.03
C SER A 47 -2.68 -2.34 -6.91
N PHE A 48 -2.92 -1.45 -5.94
CA PHE A 48 -4.19 -0.74 -5.81
C PHE A 48 -4.42 0.28 -6.95
N ASN A 49 -3.39 0.61 -7.73
CA ASN A 49 -3.49 1.58 -8.83
C ASN A 49 -4.05 1.01 -10.13
N VAL A 50 -4.10 -0.32 -10.29
CA VAL A 50 -4.52 -0.98 -11.52
C VAL A 50 -5.67 -1.95 -11.28
N LYS A 51 -6.50 -2.15 -12.30
CA LYS A 51 -7.59 -3.12 -12.27
C LYS A 51 -7.03 -4.54 -12.08
N GLY A 52 -7.81 -5.38 -11.41
CA GLY A 52 -7.50 -6.79 -11.20
C GLY A 52 -7.63 -7.20 -9.73
N GLY A 53 -6.75 -6.68 -8.87
CA GLY A 53 -6.79 -7.00 -7.43
C GLY A 53 -7.30 -5.89 -6.52
N ARG A 54 -7.35 -4.64 -7.00
CA ARG A 54 -7.90 -3.52 -6.23
C ARG A 54 -9.41 -3.69 -6.00
N CYS A 55 -9.93 -2.98 -5.00
CA CYS A 55 -11.36 -2.79 -4.82
C CYS A 55 -11.90 -1.88 -5.94
N GLU A 56 -12.80 -2.38 -6.78
CA GLU A 56 -13.37 -1.57 -7.87
C GLU A 56 -14.36 -0.50 -7.37
N ALA A 57 -15.02 -0.72 -6.22
CA ALA A 57 -15.96 0.24 -5.65
C ALA A 57 -15.31 1.59 -5.29
N CYS A 58 -14.08 1.58 -4.77
CA CYS A 58 -13.29 2.78 -4.50
C CYS A 58 -12.13 2.99 -5.48
N SER A 59 -12.07 2.22 -6.57
CA SER A 59 -10.95 2.23 -7.53
C SER A 59 -9.56 2.11 -6.87
N GLY A 60 -9.47 1.40 -5.74
CA GLY A 60 -8.23 1.19 -4.98
C GLY A 60 -7.84 2.31 -4.00
N ASP A 61 -8.66 3.37 -3.86
CA ASP A 61 -8.34 4.47 -2.95
C ASP A 61 -8.55 4.09 -1.47
N GLY A 62 -9.40 3.10 -1.19
CA GLY A 62 -9.79 2.69 0.17
C GLY A 62 -10.80 3.64 0.82
N THR A 63 -10.95 4.84 0.30
CA THR A 63 -11.91 5.86 0.73
C THR A 63 -12.81 6.30 -0.42
N ILE A 64 -13.99 6.80 -0.11
CA ILE A 64 -14.88 7.50 -1.03
C ILE A 64 -14.89 8.98 -0.65
N LYS A 65 -14.71 9.85 -1.64
CA LYS A 65 -14.81 11.30 -1.49
C LYS A 65 -16.28 11.71 -1.57
N ILE A 66 -16.78 12.39 -0.55
CA ILE A 66 -18.11 12.99 -0.56
C ILE A 66 -17.94 14.49 -0.75
N GLU A 67 -18.48 14.98 -1.87
CA GLU A 67 -18.41 16.40 -2.21
C GLU A 67 -19.45 17.19 -1.42
N MET A 68 -18.97 18.25 -0.77
CA MET A 68 -19.78 19.08 0.11
C MET A 68 -19.87 20.49 -0.49
N ASN A 69 -21.08 21.04 -0.57
CA ASN A 69 -21.29 22.34 -1.24
C ASN A 69 -20.69 23.54 -0.50
N PHE A 70 -20.58 23.45 0.82
CA PHE A 70 -20.18 24.59 1.69
C PHE A 70 -19.04 24.27 2.66
N LEU A 71 -18.72 22.99 2.80
CA LEU A 71 -17.66 22.50 3.69
C LEU A 71 -16.57 21.84 2.85
N PRO A 72 -15.36 21.67 3.40
CA PRO A 72 -14.35 20.84 2.75
C PRO A 72 -14.89 19.43 2.51
N ASP A 73 -14.51 18.85 1.36
CA ASP A 73 -14.87 17.48 1.02
C ASP A 73 -14.37 16.51 2.10
N VAL A 74 -15.19 15.51 2.40
CA VAL A 74 -14.86 14.49 3.41
C VAL A 74 -14.53 13.17 2.74
N TYR A 75 -13.60 12.43 3.34
CA TYR A 75 -13.22 11.09 2.92
C TYR A 75 -13.77 10.08 3.92
N VAL A 76 -14.64 9.20 3.44
CA VAL A 76 -15.19 8.10 4.26
C VAL A 76 -14.56 6.78 3.84
N PRO A 77 -14.32 5.84 4.77
CA PRO A 77 -13.89 4.49 4.40
C PRO A 77 -14.85 3.87 3.39
N CYS A 78 -14.31 3.19 2.38
CA CYS A 78 -15.12 2.47 1.41
C CYS A 78 -15.90 1.35 2.10
N GLU A 79 -17.22 1.32 1.96
CA GLU A 79 -18.09 0.31 2.60
C GLU A 79 -17.80 -1.14 2.15
N VAL A 80 -17.27 -1.32 0.93
CA VAL A 80 -17.03 -2.64 0.34
C VAL A 80 -15.73 -3.27 0.85
N CYS A 81 -14.63 -2.50 0.85
CA CYS A 81 -13.32 -3.01 1.27
C CYS A 81 -12.91 -2.55 2.68
N GLN A 82 -13.73 -1.72 3.33
CA GLN A 82 -13.49 -1.20 4.68
C GLN A 82 -12.10 -0.55 4.84
N GLY A 83 -11.63 0.16 3.80
CA GLY A 83 -10.32 0.80 3.80
C GLY A 83 -9.18 -0.07 3.24
N ALA A 84 -9.38 -1.38 3.06
CA ALA A 84 -8.31 -2.31 2.68
C ALA A 84 -7.77 -2.12 1.24
N ARG A 85 -8.42 -1.32 0.38
CA ARG A 85 -8.02 -1.01 -1.01
C ARG A 85 -8.05 -2.18 -2.01
N TYR A 86 -8.18 -3.42 -1.55
CA TYR A 86 -8.17 -4.63 -2.37
C TYR A 86 -9.48 -5.39 -2.32
N ASN A 87 -9.70 -6.26 -3.31
CA ASN A 87 -10.77 -7.25 -3.26
C ASN A 87 -10.39 -8.45 -2.37
N ARG A 88 -11.40 -9.20 -1.94
CA ARG A 88 -11.23 -10.33 -1.01
C ARG A 88 -10.26 -11.37 -1.52
N GLU A 89 -10.30 -11.70 -2.81
CA GLU A 89 -9.46 -12.74 -3.41
C GLU A 89 -7.97 -12.38 -3.38
N THR A 90 -7.64 -11.07 -3.45
CA THR A 90 -6.26 -10.60 -3.32
C THR A 90 -5.78 -10.66 -1.87
N LEU A 91 -6.67 -10.43 -0.92
CA LEU A 91 -6.39 -10.50 0.53
C LEU A 91 -6.29 -11.94 1.06
N GLU A 92 -6.55 -12.95 0.24
CA GLU A 92 -6.29 -14.35 0.61
C GLU A 92 -4.80 -14.73 0.50
N VAL A 93 -3.98 -13.91 -0.17
CA VAL A 93 -2.54 -14.14 -0.29
C VAL A 93 -1.82 -13.51 0.89
N HIS A 94 -1.03 -14.32 1.59
CA HIS A 94 -0.29 -13.92 2.78
C HIS A 94 1.21 -14.07 2.57
N TYR A 95 1.98 -13.14 3.11
CA TYR A 95 3.42 -13.25 3.30
C TYR A 95 3.70 -13.22 4.81
N LYS A 96 4.35 -14.25 5.34
CA LYS A 96 4.56 -14.42 6.80
C LYS A 96 3.28 -14.18 7.64
N GLY A 97 2.16 -14.70 7.16
CA GLY A 97 0.86 -14.56 7.84
C GLY A 97 0.18 -13.20 7.71
N LYS A 98 0.71 -12.28 6.90
CA LYS A 98 0.14 -10.95 6.67
C LYS A 98 -0.27 -10.73 5.22
N THR A 99 -1.45 -10.17 5.02
CA THR A 99 -1.94 -9.73 3.72
C THR A 99 -1.22 -8.45 3.27
N ILE A 100 -1.34 -8.09 2.00
CA ILE A 100 -0.75 -6.84 1.51
C ILE A 100 -1.41 -5.59 2.12
N ALA A 101 -2.69 -5.67 2.49
CA ALA A 101 -3.38 -4.57 3.16
C ALA A 101 -2.82 -4.37 4.57
N GLU A 102 -2.64 -5.44 5.34
CA GLU A 102 -2.01 -5.35 6.67
C GLU A 102 -0.57 -4.84 6.60
N VAL A 103 0.20 -5.24 5.59
CA VAL A 103 1.56 -4.71 5.37
C VAL A 103 1.54 -3.20 5.07
N LEU A 104 0.52 -2.70 4.38
CA LEU A 104 0.35 -1.27 4.11
C LEU A 104 -0.18 -0.48 5.32
N ASP A 105 -0.71 -1.17 6.32
CA ASP A 105 -1.25 -0.59 7.56
C ASP A 105 -0.23 -0.55 8.71
N MET A 106 0.91 -1.22 8.55
CA MET A 106 2.03 -1.15 9.50
C MET A 106 2.62 0.24 9.55
N SER A 107 3.09 0.63 10.74
CA SER A 107 4.05 1.73 10.86
C SER A 107 5.32 1.41 10.06
N ILE A 108 6.07 2.45 9.67
CA ILE A 108 7.29 2.25 8.88
C ILE A 108 8.34 1.48 9.69
N GLU A 109 8.41 1.67 11.00
CA GLU A 109 9.29 0.95 11.91
C GLU A 109 8.95 -0.55 11.98
N GLU A 110 7.68 -0.91 12.22
CA GLU A 110 7.21 -2.30 12.20
C GLU A 110 7.48 -2.96 10.83
N ALA A 111 7.20 -2.24 9.75
CA ALA A 111 7.46 -2.74 8.39
C ALA A 111 8.97 -2.97 8.17
N SER A 112 9.82 -2.08 8.68
CA SER A 112 11.28 -2.23 8.60
C SER A 112 11.72 -3.53 9.27
N GLU A 113 11.31 -3.77 10.51
CA GLU A 113 11.62 -5.01 11.24
C GLU A 113 11.07 -6.25 10.53
N PHE A 114 9.82 -6.21 10.09
CA PHE A 114 9.15 -7.31 9.40
C PHE A 114 9.89 -7.74 8.12
N PHE A 115 10.44 -6.77 7.40
CA PHE A 115 11.22 -6.95 6.17
C PHE A 115 12.74 -6.99 6.38
N ALA A 116 13.26 -7.02 7.61
CA ALA A 116 14.70 -7.06 7.90
C ALA A 116 15.48 -8.14 7.10
N PRO A 117 14.95 -9.36 6.87
CA PRO A 117 15.63 -10.37 6.05
C PRO A 117 15.73 -10.03 4.55
N ILE A 118 14.99 -9.03 4.07
CA ILE A 118 14.95 -8.63 2.65
C ILE A 118 15.62 -7.26 2.51
N THR A 119 16.95 -7.27 2.33
CA THR A 119 17.77 -6.05 2.28
C THR A 119 17.27 -5.01 1.27
N SER A 120 16.72 -5.48 0.13
CA SER A 120 16.21 -4.60 -0.93
C SER A 120 14.96 -3.80 -0.53
N ILE A 121 14.20 -4.26 0.46
CA ILE A 121 13.04 -3.57 1.06
C ILE A 121 13.48 -2.83 2.32
N HIS A 122 14.15 -3.54 3.24
CA HIS A 122 14.61 -3.02 4.53
C HIS A 122 15.36 -1.70 4.40
N ARG A 123 16.29 -1.58 3.44
CA ARG A 123 17.10 -0.35 3.26
C ARG A 123 16.24 0.89 3.02
N TYR A 124 15.13 0.76 2.28
CA TYR A 124 14.23 1.89 2.00
C TYR A 124 13.47 2.30 3.26
N LEU A 125 12.95 1.31 4.00
CA LEU A 125 12.20 1.54 5.23
C LEU A 125 13.10 2.11 6.33
N ASN A 126 14.29 1.55 6.53
CA ASN A 126 15.27 2.07 7.48
C ASN A 126 15.64 3.52 7.19
N THR A 127 15.78 3.90 5.91
CA THR A 127 16.06 5.30 5.56
C THR A 127 14.93 6.24 6.01
N LEU A 128 13.67 5.79 5.91
CA LEU A 128 12.51 6.56 6.40
C LEU A 128 12.50 6.64 7.93
N VAL A 129 12.87 5.55 8.62
CA VAL A 129 13.04 5.55 10.09
C VAL A 129 14.15 6.51 10.52
N ASP A 130 15.31 6.48 9.86
CA ASP A 130 16.47 7.31 10.18
C ASP A 130 16.19 8.82 10.07
N VAL A 131 15.24 9.22 9.21
CA VAL A 131 14.80 10.62 9.06
C VAL A 131 13.62 10.99 9.97
N GLY A 132 13.18 10.09 10.85
CA GLY A 132 12.14 10.33 11.85
C GLY A 132 10.71 10.05 11.37
N LEU A 133 10.52 9.30 10.29
CA LEU A 133 9.19 8.90 9.77
C LEU A 133 8.82 7.47 10.17
N GLY A 134 9.23 6.99 11.35
CA GLY A 134 9.00 5.60 11.78
C GLY A 134 7.56 5.25 12.17
N TYR A 135 6.71 6.25 12.39
CA TYR A 135 5.33 6.11 12.85
C TYR A 135 4.36 5.53 11.80
#